data_AF-A0A7K0VBH2-F1
#
_entry.id   AF-A0A7K0VBH2-F1
#
_cell.length_a   1.000
_cell.length_b   1.000
_cell.length_c   1.000
_cell.angle_alpha   90.00
_cell.angle_beta   90.00
_cell.angle_gamma   90.00
#
_symmetry.space_group_name_H-M   'P 1'
#
loop_
_entity.id
_entity.type
_entity.pdbx_description
1 polymer ?
#
loop_
_entity_poly.entity_id
_entity_poly.type
_entity_poly.pdbx_seq_one_letter_code
_entity_poly.pdbx_strand_id
1 'polypeptide(L)'
;MKKIIGAVLAILLIAFAFDIRISHPHSGLKNALGSASSGIVVYKQANDFAVGNKILFNSNNSTISPVLAIVRAKNDGSLDVQSGLALERIEDKAAYGKLIVIVPFIGTVAQVLGL
;
A
#
# COMPACT_ATOMS: atom_id res chain seq x y z
N MET A 1 25.54 -3.68 -18.24
CA MET A 1 24.88 -2.59 -17.48
C MET A 1 23.79 -1.88 -18.29
N LYS A 2 24.08 -1.25 -19.45
CA LYS A 2 23.05 -0.53 -20.26
C LYS A 2 21.82 -1.36 -20.63
N LYS A 3 21.99 -2.64 -21.02
CA LYS A 3 20.89 -3.56 -21.34
C LYS A 3 19.98 -3.87 -20.14
N ILE A 4 20.57 -4.01 -18.95
CA ILE A 4 19.83 -4.28 -17.71
C ILE A 4 19.02 -3.05 -17.31
N ILE A 5 19.64 -1.87 -17.36
CA ILE A 5 18.96 -0.59 -17.09
C ILE A 5 17.79 -0.39 -18.05
N GLY A 6 18.00 -0.65 -19.36
CA GLY A 6 16.94 -0.57 -20.36
C GLY A 6 15.78 -1.53 -20.09
N ALA A 7 16.07 -2.77 -19.69
CA ALA A 7 15.04 -3.74 -19.33
C ALA A 7 14.24 -3.31 -18.09
N VAL A 8 14.92 -2.83 -17.03
CA VAL A 8 14.26 -2.33 -15.83
C VAL A 8 13.36 -1.13 -16.15
N LEU A 9 13.85 -0.18 -16.94
CA LEU A 9 13.04 0.97 -17.37
C LEU A 9 11.82 0.55 -18.19
N ALA A 10 11.97 -0.41 -19.11
CA ALA A 10 10.85 -0.93 -19.87
C ALA A 10 9.79 -1.57 -18.96
N ILE A 11 10.19 -2.36 -17.97
CA ILE A 11 9.28 -2.98 -17.00
C ILE A 11 8.56 -1.89 -16.18
N LEU A 12 9.27 -0.85 -15.72
CA LEU A 12 8.66 0.24 -14.97
C LEU A 12 7.65 1.03 -15.81
N LEU A 13 7.95 1.27 -17.09
CA LEU A 13 7.04 1.95 -18.02
C LEU A 13 5.78 1.11 -18.28
N ILE A 14 5.94 -0.21 -18.48
CA ILE A 14 4.81 -1.12 -18.62
C ILE A 14 3.98 -1.10 -17.33
N ALA A 15 4.60 -1.26 -16.16
CA ALA A 15 3.90 -1.20 -14.88
C ALA A 15 3.10 0.11 -14.72
N PHE A 16 3.71 1.24 -15.04
CA PHE A 16 3.05 2.54 -15.01
C PHE A 16 1.85 2.62 -15.97
N ALA A 17 1.98 2.09 -17.18
CA ALA A 17 0.88 2.02 -18.15
C ALA A 17 -0.30 1.14 -17.68
N PHE A 18 -0.05 0.20 -16.78
CA PHE A 18 -1.07 -0.65 -16.15
C PHE A 18 -1.53 -0.13 -14.77
N ASP A 19 -1.27 1.15 -14.46
CA ASP A 19 -1.61 1.80 -13.19
C ASP A 19 -0.96 1.18 -11.95
N ILE A 20 0.11 0.42 -12.14
CA ILE A 20 0.89 -0.18 -11.05
C ILE A 20 1.90 0.85 -10.56
N ARG A 21 1.83 1.15 -9.27
CA ARG A 21 2.62 2.18 -8.60
C ARG A 21 3.28 1.60 -7.35
N ILE A 22 4.28 2.32 -6.86
CA ILE A 22 5.08 1.95 -5.69
C ILE A 22 4.99 3.08 -4.66
N SER A 23 4.85 2.74 -3.39
CA SER A 23 4.88 3.71 -2.29
C SER A 23 5.50 3.11 -1.02
N HIS A 24 5.86 3.97 -0.07
CA HIS A 24 6.37 3.59 1.24
C HIS A 24 5.38 4.10 2.29
N PRO A 25 4.48 3.25 2.83
CA PRO A 25 3.53 3.66 3.85
C PRO A 25 4.27 4.17 5.09
N HIS A 26 3.77 5.25 5.69
CA HIS A 26 4.28 5.74 6.97
C HIS A 26 3.65 5.01 8.15
N SER A 27 2.45 4.46 7.96
CA SER A 27 1.74 3.65 8.95
C SER A 27 0.85 2.61 8.26
N GLY A 28 0.31 1.67 9.02
CA GLY A 28 -0.64 0.71 8.47
C GLY A 28 -0.73 -0.64 9.16
N LEU A 29 -1.27 -1.59 8.41
CA LEU A 29 -1.38 -2.99 8.80
C LEU A 29 -0.02 -3.58 9.22
N LYS A 30 0.01 -4.24 10.37
CA LYS A 30 1.13 -5.11 10.77
C LYS A 30 0.80 -6.54 10.37
N ASN A 31 1.77 -7.28 9.85
CA ASN A 31 1.63 -8.70 9.55
C ASN A 31 2.81 -9.50 10.14
N ALA A 32 2.77 -10.83 10.01
CA ALA A 32 3.80 -11.72 10.54
C ALA A 32 5.19 -11.53 9.90
N LEU A 33 5.26 -10.85 8.74
CA LEU A 33 6.49 -10.60 7.99
C LEU A 33 7.02 -9.17 8.19
N GLY A 34 6.37 -8.34 9.02
CA GLY A 34 6.78 -6.97 9.30
C GLY A 34 5.63 -5.96 9.37
N SER A 35 5.99 -4.70 9.60
CA SER A 35 5.06 -3.57 9.55
C SER A 35 4.93 -3.06 8.11
N ALA A 36 3.73 -2.63 7.70
CA ALA A 36 3.56 -1.87 6.47
C ALA A 36 4.44 -0.60 6.43
N SER A 37 4.83 -0.07 7.60
CA SER A 37 5.69 1.10 7.73
C SER A 37 7.18 0.84 7.47
N SER A 38 7.60 -0.42 7.40
CA SER A 38 9.01 -0.81 7.23
C SER A 38 9.27 -1.46 5.88
N GLY A 39 8.35 -1.32 4.93
CA GLY A 39 8.40 -2.00 3.64
C GLY A 39 7.84 -1.16 2.51
N ILE A 40 8.17 -1.57 1.28
CA ILE A 40 7.65 -0.95 0.07
C ILE A 40 6.36 -1.66 -0.31
N VAL A 41 5.33 -0.90 -0.70
CA VAL A 41 4.09 -1.46 -1.24
C VAL A 41 4.00 -1.22 -2.73
N VAL A 42 3.54 -2.25 -3.44
CA VAL A 42 3.10 -2.14 -4.83
C VAL A 42 1.59 -2.15 -4.82
N TYR A 43 0.98 -1.17 -5.46
CA TYR A 43 -0.47 -1.03 -5.52
C TYR A 43 -0.92 -0.71 -6.95
N LYS A 44 -2.15 -1.10 -7.28
CA LYS A 44 -2.81 -0.70 -8.52
C LYS A 44 -3.72 0.49 -8.23
N GLN A 45 -3.56 1.59 -8.95
CA GLN A 45 -4.50 2.71 -8.85
C GLN A 45 -5.91 2.24 -9.19
N ALA A 46 -6.87 2.63 -8.37
CA ALA A 46 -8.27 2.19 -8.50
C ALA A 46 -9.17 3.22 -7.83
N ASN A 47 -10.41 3.31 -8.27
CA ASN A 47 -11.45 4.16 -7.67
C ASN A 47 -12.65 3.33 -7.17
N ASP A 48 -12.62 2.00 -7.39
CA ASP A 48 -13.69 1.06 -7.08
C ASP A 48 -13.31 0.22 -5.85
N PHE A 49 -13.59 0.72 -4.66
CA PHE A 49 -13.25 -0.02 -3.44
C PHE A 49 -14.43 -0.87 -2.95
N ALA A 50 -14.13 -2.03 -2.35
CA ALA A 50 -15.10 -2.90 -1.70
C ALA A 50 -14.58 -3.35 -0.34
N VAL A 51 -15.48 -3.88 0.50
CA VAL A 51 -15.12 -4.41 1.82
C VAL A 51 -14.10 -5.53 1.67
N GLY A 52 -13.06 -5.50 2.49
CA GLY A 52 -11.95 -6.46 2.47
C GLY A 52 -10.80 -6.06 1.55
N ASN A 53 -10.95 -5.07 0.66
CA ASN A 53 -9.82 -4.54 -0.09
C ASN A 53 -8.77 -3.95 0.86
N LYS A 54 -7.51 -4.36 0.67
CA LYS A 54 -6.35 -3.67 1.24
C LYS A 54 -6.03 -2.48 0.36
N ILE A 55 -6.01 -1.27 0.92
CA ILE A 55 -5.84 -0.04 0.16
C ILE A 55 -4.78 0.85 0.78
N LEU A 56 -4.12 1.63 -0.07
CA LEU A 56 -3.27 2.74 0.35
C LEU A 56 -4.08 4.03 0.23
N PHE A 57 -4.06 4.87 1.25
CA PHE A 57 -4.82 6.12 1.27
C PHE A 57 -4.10 7.20 2.09
N ASN A 58 -4.54 8.44 1.94
CA ASN A 58 -4.17 9.53 2.85
C ASN A 58 -5.14 9.60 4.03
N SER A 59 -4.59 9.46 5.23
CA SER A 59 -5.33 9.67 6.47
C SER A 59 -5.63 11.16 6.66
N ASN A 60 -6.70 11.44 7.40
CA ASN A 60 -7.02 12.78 7.90
C ASN A 60 -5.88 13.30 8.81
N ASN A 61 -5.05 12.41 9.37
CA ASN A 61 -3.78 12.77 9.97
C ASN A 61 -2.65 12.71 8.93
N SER A 62 -2.23 13.88 8.45
CA SER A 62 -1.18 14.01 7.43
C SER A 62 0.20 13.53 7.91
N THR A 63 0.47 13.52 9.22
CA THR A 63 1.77 13.11 9.77
C THR A 63 2.03 11.61 9.60
N ILE A 64 0.99 10.79 9.50
CA ILE A 64 1.09 9.33 9.34
C ILE A 64 0.78 8.85 7.92
N SER A 65 0.49 9.77 7.00
CA SER A 65 0.16 9.47 5.62
C SER A 65 1.42 9.25 4.78
N PRO A 66 1.42 8.32 3.79
CA PRO A 66 0.30 7.46 3.39
C PRO A 66 0.14 6.22 4.30
N VAL A 67 -1.09 5.73 4.45
CA VAL A 67 -1.46 4.63 5.36
C VAL A 67 -1.97 3.41 4.59
N LEU A 68 -1.51 2.22 4.97
CA LEU A 68 -2.06 0.96 4.48
C LEU A 68 -3.17 0.44 5.41
N ALA A 69 -4.37 0.23 4.89
CA ALA A 69 -5.53 -0.23 5.67
C ALA A 69 -6.39 -1.26 4.93
N ILE A 70 -7.38 -1.81 5.63
CA ILE A 70 -8.43 -2.67 5.06
C ILE A 70 -9.75 -1.93 5.08
N VAL A 71 -10.47 -1.91 3.97
CA VAL A 71 -11.84 -1.39 3.91
C VAL A 71 -12.77 -2.29 4.73
N ARG A 72 -13.48 -1.70 5.69
CA ARG A 72 -14.45 -2.37 6.55
C ARG A 72 -15.90 -2.08 6.17
N ALA A 73 -16.17 -0.87 5.66
CA ALA A 73 -17.46 -0.53 5.10
C ALA A 73 -17.28 0.41 3.90
N LYS A 74 -18.22 0.34 2.96
CA LYS A 74 -18.35 1.26 1.84
C LYS A 74 -19.70 1.97 1.97
N ASN A 75 -19.66 3.29 2.00
CA ASN A 75 -20.83 4.16 1.98
C ASN A 75 -20.81 4.97 0.67
N ASP A 76 -21.85 5.77 0.44
CA ASP A 76 -21.87 6.66 -0.72
C ASP A 76 -20.81 7.77 -0.56
N GLY A 77 -19.75 7.69 -1.37
CA GLY A 77 -18.62 8.64 -1.38
C GLY A 77 -17.62 8.54 -0.23
N SER A 78 -17.77 7.58 0.68
CA SER A 78 -16.80 7.38 1.79
C SER A 78 -16.53 5.91 2.12
N LEU A 79 -15.33 5.66 2.64
CA LEU A 79 -14.88 4.36 3.12
C LEU A 79 -14.61 4.43 4.61
N ASP A 80 -15.02 3.37 5.32
CA ASP A 80 -14.49 3.09 6.65
C ASP A 80 -13.32 2.13 6.51
N VAL A 81 -12.14 2.55 6.96
CA VAL A 81 -10.90 1.82 6.80
C VAL A 81 -10.29 1.51 8.16
N GLN A 82 -9.74 0.31 8.31
CA GLN A 82 -9.04 -0.10 9.51
C GLN A 82 -7.54 -0.19 9.28
N SER A 83 -6.78 0.60 10.03
CA SER A 83 -5.32 0.58 10.09
C SER A 83 -4.89 0.09 11.47
N GLY A 84 -4.40 -1.15 11.56
CA GLY A 84 -4.08 -1.77 12.84
C GLY A 84 -5.31 -1.84 13.75
N LEU A 85 -5.30 -1.07 14.85
CA LEU A 85 -6.41 -0.99 15.81
C LEU A 85 -7.36 0.20 15.57
N ALA A 86 -6.97 1.16 14.71
CA ALA A 86 -7.75 2.36 14.47
C ALA A 86 -8.74 2.16 13.31
N LEU A 87 -9.97 2.65 13.49
CA LEU A 87 -10.96 2.82 12.44
C LEU A 87 -11.02 4.29 12.05
N GLU A 88 -11.03 4.56 10.75
CA GLU A 88 -11.06 5.90 10.20
C GLU A 88 -12.05 5.96 9.04
N ARG A 89 -12.81 7.06 8.94
CA ARG A 89 -13.64 7.35 7.77
C ARG A 89 -12.91 8.32 6.86
N ILE A 90 -12.85 7.99 5.57
CA ILE A 90 -12.21 8.81 4.54
C ILE A 90 -13.14 8.99 3.35
N GLU A 91 -12.91 10.04 2.56
CA GLU A 91 -13.49 10.15 1.23
C GLU A 91 -12.92 9.06 0.31
N ASP A 92 -13.74 8.50 -0.57
CA ASP A 92 -13.30 7.49 -1.56
C ASP A 92 -12.12 8.00 -2.40
N LYS A 93 -12.07 9.31 -2.65
CA LYS A 93 -11.02 9.98 -3.43
C LYS A 93 -9.67 10.10 -2.71
N ALA A 94 -9.65 9.95 -1.38
CA ALA A 94 -8.42 9.94 -0.61
C ALA A 94 -7.66 8.59 -0.73
N ALA A 95 -8.32 7.56 -1.25
CA ALA A 95 -7.71 6.28 -1.53
C ALA A 95 -6.98 6.29 -2.87
N TYR A 96 -5.72 5.86 -2.86
CA TYR A 96 -4.88 5.80 -4.05
C TYR A 96 -5.12 4.56 -4.89
N GLY A 97 -5.40 3.43 -4.24
CA GLY A 97 -5.54 2.17 -4.96
C GLY A 97 -5.44 0.94 -4.07
N LYS A 98 -5.54 -0.21 -4.74
CA LYS A 98 -5.58 -1.53 -4.12
C LYS A 98 -4.17 -2.10 -4.02
N LEU A 99 -3.81 -2.60 -2.85
CA LEU A 99 -2.55 -3.27 -2.63
C LEU A 99 -2.44 -4.54 -3.50
N ILE A 100 -1.30 -4.70 -4.18
CA ILE A 100 -0.91 -5.93 -4.88
C ILE A 100 -0.02 -6.76 -3.97
N VAL A 101 1.10 -6.18 -3.49
CA VAL A 101 2.08 -6.87 -2.67
C VAL A 101 2.82 -5.91 -1.76
N ILE A 102 3.27 -6.42 -0.61
CA ILE A 102 4.20 -5.75 0.31
C ILE A 102 5.55 -6.44 0.15
N VAL A 103 6.58 -5.65 -0.14
CA VAL A 103 7.97 -6.07 -0.15
C VAL A 103 8.58 -5.66 1.20
N PRO A 104 8.73 -6.59 2.16
CA PRO A 104 9.33 -6.28 3.45
C PRO A 104 10.82 -5.94 3.28
N PHE A 105 11.37 -5.19 4.24
CA PHE A 105 12.80 -4.96 4.29
C PHE A 105 13.56 -6.27 4.58
N ILE A 106 14.68 -6.51 3.88
CA ILE A 106 15.44 -7.77 3.98
C ILE A 106 15.90 -8.04 5.42
N GLY A 107 16.29 -7.00 6.18
CA GLY A 107 16.65 -7.15 7.59
C GLY A 107 15.49 -7.63 8.47
N THR A 108 14.25 -7.25 8.14
CA THR A 108 13.06 -7.75 8.85
C THR A 108 12.85 -9.24 8.58
N VAL A 109 13.10 -9.68 7.34
CA VAL A 109 13.05 -11.11 6.99
C VAL A 109 14.16 -11.89 7.71
N ALA A 110 15.38 -11.36 7.75
CA ALA A 110 16.51 -11.97 8.45
C ALA A 110 16.21 -12.15 9.94
N GLN A 111 15.67 -11.13 10.61
CA GLN A 111 15.30 -11.19 12.02
C GLN A 111 14.25 -12.28 12.32
N VAL A 112 13.25 -12.45 11.44
CA VAL A 112 12.24 -13.51 11.57
C VAL A 112 12.88 -14.90 11.42
N LEU A 113 13.91 -15.03 10.58
CA LEU A 113 14.65 -16.27 10.36
C LEU A 113 15.79 -16.50 11.37
N GLY A 114 16.03 -15.57 12.29
CA GLY A 114 17.10 -15.63 13.28
C GLY A 114 18.51 -15.49 12.70
N LEU A 115 18.64 -14.80 11.56
CA LEU A 115 19.89 -14.55 10.83
C LEU A 115 20.52 -13.20 11.20
#